data_AF-A0A2W1ASX2-F1
#
_entry.id   AF-A0A2W1ASX2-F1
#
_cell.length_a   1.000
_cell.length_b   1.000
_cell.length_c   1.000
_cell.angle_alpha   90.00
_cell.angle_beta   90.00
_cell.angle_gamma   90.00
#
_symmetry.space_group_name_H-M   'P 1'
#
loop_
_entity.id
_entity.type
_entity.pdbx_description
1 polymer ?
#
loop_
_entity_poly.entity_id
_entity_poly.type
_entity_poly.pdbx_seq_one_letter_code
_entity_poly.pdbx_strand_id
1 'polypeptide(L)' 'MAAWMANEFFAEAGKDIAIRITPGIGGIYQVFADGEKIFDKAEEDGVFPNLPRVKELRAIIREKLAAPVA' A
#
# COMPACT_ATOMS: atom_id res chain seq x y z
N MET A 1 0.99 11.65 -3.84
CA MET A 1 0.34 10.34 -3.67
C MET A 1 1.08 9.45 -2.66
N ALA A 2 2.35 9.11 -2.87
CA ALA A 2 3.10 8.20 -1.97
C ALA A 2 3.09 8.61 -0.49
N ALA A 3 3.32 9.89 -0.16
CA ALA A 3 3.30 10.36 1.24
C ALA A 3 1.92 10.24 1.90
N TRP A 4 0.83 10.47 1.15
CA TRP A 4 -0.52 10.28 1.69
C TRP A 4 -0.82 8.80 1.95
N MET A 5 -0.48 7.90 1.01
CA MET A 5 -0.62 6.46 1.22
C MET A 5 0.21 5.96 2.42
N ALA A 6 1.43 6.47 2.59
CA ALA A 6 2.24 6.16 3.76
C ALA A 6 1.54 6.55 5.07
N ASN A 7 0.93 7.74 5.13
CA ASN A 7 0.15 8.16 6.30
C ASN A 7 -1.10 7.29 6.51
N GLU A 8 -1.78 6.87 5.46
CA GLU A 8 -2.96 5.98 5.57
C GLU A 8 -2.58 4.60 6.12
N PHE A 9 -1.47 4.02 5.65
CA PHE A 9 -0.97 2.74 6.20
C PHE A 9 -0.45 2.89 7.62
N PHE A 10 0.25 3.98 7.93
CA PHE A 10 0.70 4.25 9.29
C PHE A 10 -0.48 4.50 10.25
N ALA A 11 -1.54 5.18 9.79
CA ALA A 11 -2.76 5.35 10.58
C ALA A 11 -3.50 4.03 10.81
N GLU A 12 -3.35 3.05 9.91
CA GLU A 12 -3.96 1.73 10.03
C GLU A 12 -3.19 0.81 11.00
N ALA A 13 -1.87 0.73 10.85
CA ALA A 13 -1.05 -0.27 11.54
C ALA A 13 -0.06 0.32 12.56
N GLY A 14 0.14 1.64 12.58
CA GLY A 14 1.03 2.32 13.52
C GLY A 14 2.45 1.75 13.52
N LYS A 15 2.91 1.34 14.71
CA LYS A 15 4.22 0.70 14.94
C LYS A 15 4.30 -0.74 14.39
N ASP A 16 3.15 -1.29 13.98
CA ASP A 16 2.92 -2.58 13.33
C ASP A 16 3.81 -2.84 12.10
N ILE A 17 4.20 -1.76 11.42
CA ILE A 17 4.79 -1.80 10.08
C ILE A 17 6.00 -0.88 9.95
N ALA A 18 6.88 -1.22 9.02
CA ALA A 18 7.88 -0.31 8.48
C ALA A 18 7.47 0.15 7.08
N ILE A 19 7.61 1.45 6.78
CA ILE A 19 7.23 2.01 5.49
C ILE A 19 8.48 2.51 4.77
N ARG A 20 8.65 2.09 3.51
CA ARG A 20 9.69 2.58 2.61
C ARG A 20 9.05 3.24 1.38
N ILE A 21 9.44 4.48 1.11
CA ILE A 21 9.10 5.18 -0.14
C ILE A 21 10.32 5.15 -1.04
N THR A 22 10.17 4.58 -2.24
CA THR A 22 11.24 4.51 -3.23
C THR A 22 10.86 5.38 -4.44
N PRO A 23 11.66 6.37 -4.83
CA PRO A 23 11.41 7.13 -6.05
C PRO A 23 11.42 6.21 -7.28
N GLY A 24 10.39 6.34 -8.12
CA GLY A 24 10.27 5.65 -9.39
C GLY A 24 10.48 6.57 -10.58
N ILE A 25 10.65 5.98 -11.76
CA ILE A 25 10.72 6.69 -13.06
C ILE A 25 9.56 6.26 -13.97
N GLY A 26 9.27 7.00 -15.02
CA GLY A 26 8.27 6.58 -16.02
C GLY A 26 6.82 6.55 -15.51
N GLY A 27 6.50 7.30 -14.45
CA GLY A 27 5.14 7.38 -13.91
C GLY A 27 4.65 6.14 -13.17
N ILE A 28 5.57 5.24 -12.80
CA ILE A 28 5.25 4.04 -12.00
C ILE A 28 4.66 4.42 -10.64
N TYR A 29 3.70 3.61 -10.20
CA TYR A 29 3.17 3.72 -8.85
C TYR A 29 2.68 2.34 -8.40
N GLN A 30 3.44 1.72 -7.51
CA GLN A 30 3.20 0.38 -7.01
C GLN A 30 3.25 0.38 -5.49
N VAL A 31 2.48 -0.50 -4.86
CA VAL A 31 2.51 -0.73 -3.42
C VAL A 31 2.78 -2.20 -3.18
N PHE A 32 3.74 -2.48 -2.29
CA PHE A 32 4.10 -3.82 -1.88
C PHE A 32 3.93 -3.97 -0.37
N ALA A 33 3.40 -5.11 0.07
CA ALA A 33 3.31 -5.52 1.47
C ALA A 33 4.10 -6.83 1.63
N ASP A 34 5.20 -6.80 2.39
CA ASP A 34 6.15 -7.92 2.55
C ASP A 34 6.62 -8.54 1.22
N GLY A 35 6.86 -7.69 0.22
CA GLY A 35 7.30 -8.10 -1.11
C GLY A 35 6.17 -8.53 -2.05
N GLU A 36 4.96 -8.72 -1.56
CA GLU A 36 3.78 -8.99 -2.39
C GLU A 36 3.23 -7.68 -2.96
N LYS A 37 3.03 -7.61 -4.28
CA LYS A 37 2.44 -6.45 -4.94
C LYS A 37 0.93 -6.43 -4.67
N ILE A 38 0.46 -5.41 -3.96
CA ILE A 38 -0.97 -5.25 -3.61
C ILE A 38 -1.66 -4.16 -4.42
N PHE A 39 -0.89 -3.33 -5.12
CA PHE A 39 -1.40 -2.31 -6.04
C PHE A 39 -0.37 -2.03 -7.14
N ASP A 40 -0.86 -1.84 -8.37
CA ASP A 40 -0.08 -1.34 -9.49
C ASP A 40 -0.94 -0.43 -10.35
N LYS A 41 -0.54 0.85 -10.48
CA LYS A 41 -1.24 1.81 -11.33
C LYS A 41 -1.36 1.34 -12.78
N ALA A 42 -0.37 0.60 -13.30
CA ALA A 42 -0.44 0.08 -14.66
C ALA A 42 -1.50 -1.01 -14.84
N GLU A 43 -1.79 -1.78 -13.78
CA GLU A 43 -2.81 -2.83 -13.76
C GLU A 43 -4.20 -2.26 -13.42
N GLU A 44 -4.25 -1.04 -12.88
CA GLU A 44 -5.46 -0.33 -12.44
C GLU A 44 -5.81 0.80 -13.42
N ASP A 45 -5.74 0.51 -14.73
CA ASP A 45 -6.10 1.42 -15.83
C ASP A 45 -5.42 2.80 -15.79
N GLY A 46 -4.23 2.89 -15.20
CA GLY A 46 -3.48 4.15 -15.07
C GLY A 46 -4.01 5.07 -13.97
N VAL A 47 -4.89 4.61 -13.09
CA VAL A 47 -5.54 5.40 -12.04
C VAL A 47 -4.79 5.28 -10.72
N PHE A 48 -4.61 6.40 -10.01
CA PHE A 48 -4.09 6.37 -8.64
C PHE A 48 -5.18 5.90 -7.67
N PRO A 49 -4.83 5.28 -6.53
CA PRO A 49 -5.84 4.79 -5.60
C PRO A 49 -6.71 5.95 -5.09
N ASN A 50 -8.02 5.77 -5.21
CA ASN A 50 -9.04 6.66 -4.66
C ASN A 50 -9.45 6.20 -3.24
N LEU A 51 -10.34 6.92 -2.57
CA LEU A 51 -10.74 6.62 -1.20
C LEU A 51 -11.25 5.17 -1.00
N PRO A 52 -12.14 4.62 -1.85
CA PRO A 52 -12.50 3.20 -1.78
C PRO A 52 -11.30 2.26 -1.87
N ARG A 53 -10.44 2.46 -2.87
CA ARG A 53 -9.27 1.59 -3.08
C ARG A 53 -8.29 1.64 -1.91
N VAL A 54 -8.07 2.81 -1.32
CA VAL A 54 -7.23 2.95 -0.11
C VAL A 54 -7.79 2.17 1.08
N LYS A 55 -9.11 2.13 1.26
CA LYS A 55 -9.73 1.32 2.33
C LYS A 55 -9.47 -0.18 2.10
N GLU A 56 -9.56 -0.65 0.86
CA GLU A 56 -9.23 -2.04 0.51
C GLU A 56 -7.76 -2.34 0.79
N LEU A 57 -6.84 -1.47 0.38
CA LEU A 57 -5.41 -1.65 0.64
C LEU A 57 -5.11 -1.67 2.15
N ARG A 58 -5.76 -0.83 2.94
CA ARG A 58 -5.66 -0.84 4.42
C ARG A 58 -6.20 -2.14 5.02
N ALA A 59 -7.28 -2.70 4.47
CA ALA A 59 -7.80 -4.00 4.89
C ALA A 59 -6.78 -5.12 4.63
N ILE A 60 -6.13 -5.14 3.46
CA ILE A 60 -5.07 -6.11 3.14
C ILE A 60 -3.92 -6.04 4.17
N ILE A 61 -3.47 -4.83 4.55
CA ILE A 61 -2.45 -4.67 5.58
C ILE A 61 -2.91 -5.22 6.93
N ARG A 62 -4.14 -4.89 7.35
CA ARG A 62 -4.73 -5.39 8.60
C ARG A 62 -4.81 -6.91 8.62
N GLU A 63 -5.24 -7.52 7.52
CA GLU A 63 -5.38 -8.97 7.38
C GLU A 63 -4.01 -9.67 7.43
N LYS A 64 -2.99 -9.10 6.78
CA LYS A 64 -1.61 -9.62 6.86
C LYS A 64 -1.04 -9.60 8.27
N LEU A 65 -1.32 -8.56 9.05
CA LEU A 65 -0.89 -8.47 10.45
C LEU A 65 -1.65 -9.44 11.38
N ALA A 66 -2.89 -9.78 11.04
CA ALA A 66 -3.70 -10.75 11.79
C ALA A 66 -3.36 -12.21 11.45
N ALA A 67 -2.77 -12.47 10.29
CA ALA A 67 -2.33 -13.79 9.90
C ALA A 67 -1.14 -14.24 10.78
N PRO A 68 -1.13 -15.48 11.31
CA PRO A 68 0.03 -15.99 12.03
C PRO A 68 1.24 -15.99 11.10
N VAL A 69 2.36 -15.47 11.59
CA VAL A 69 3.65 -15.53 10.89
C VAL A 69 3.99 -17.02 10.70
N ALA A 70 4.06 -17.46 9.45
CA ALA A 70 4.40 -18.84 9.09
C ALA A 70 5.89 -19.13 9.31
#